data_AF-A0A1W9U9B7-F1
#
_entry.id   AF-A0A1W9U9B7-F1
#
_cell.length_a   1.000
_cell.length_b   1.000
_cell.length_c   1.000
_cell.angle_alpha   90.00
_cell.angle_beta   90.00
_cell.angle_gamma   90.00
#
_symmetry.space_group_name_H-M   'P 1'
#
loop_
_entity.id
_entity.type
_entity.pdbx_description
1 polymer ?
#
loop_
_entity_poly.entity_id
_entity_poly.type
_entity_poly.pdbx_seq_one_letter_code
_entity_poly.pdbx_strand_id
1 'polypeptide(L)'
;MHIGIELQSHLCPEHQAVFSEHFDLDKIDWVDERTGEVKQVIGLQHVLQVHCSKQPDYINDNLSLVDTVFRILLANGNTSLTCKELSNISGYPPEKILRTLSGKRVYKGIRPAPID
;
A
#
# COMPACT_ATOMS: atom_id res chain seq x y z
N MET A 1 0.88 14.99 8.23
CA MET A 1 1.35 13.89 7.38
C MET A 1 0.53 13.93 6.11
N HIS A 2 1.12 14.30 4.98
CA HIS A 2 0.45 14.20 3.67
C HIS A 2 0.58 12.75 3.20
N ILE A 3 -0.55 12.04 3.11
CA ILE A 3 -0.55 10.62 2.72
C ILE A 3 0.03 10.39 1.32
N GLY A 4 -0.04 11.38 0.41
CA GLY A 4 0.58 11.30 -0.91
C GLY A 4 2.10 11.15 -0.88
N ILE A 5 2.79 11.94 -0.04
CA ILE A 5 4.25 11.82 0.17
C ILE A 5 4.60 10.45 0.73
N GLU A 6 3.78 9.96 1.66
CA GLU A 6 3.95 8.63 2.23
C GLU A 6 3.84 7.55 1.14
N LEU A 7 2.75 7.54 0.37
CA LEU A 7 2.56 6.56 -0.71
C LEU A 7 3.67 6.62 -1.77
N GLN A 8 4.14 7.82 -2.12
CA GLN A 8 5.23 8.00 -3.07
C GLN A 8 6.49 7.23 -2.62
N SER A 9 6.82 7.26 -1.32
CA SER A 9 7.98 6.54 -0.78
C SER A 9 7.91 5.00 -0.92
N HIS A 10 6.72 4.47 -1.23
CA HIS A 10 6.48 3.04 -1.47
C HIS A 10 6.47 2.65 -2.95
N LEU A 11 6.62 3.61 -3.88
CA LEU A 11 6.73 3.32 -5.32
C LEU A 11 8.11 2.74 -5.67
N CYS A 12 8.24 2.15 -6.87
CA CYS A 12 9.55 1.80 -7.42
C CYS A 12 10.34 3.07 -7.84
N PRO A 13 11.67 3.01 -7.99
CA PRO A 13 12.50 4.19 -8.27
C PRO A 13 12.06 4.99 -9.50
N GLU A 14 11.62 4.31 -10.55
CA GLU A 14 11.08 4.93 -11.76
C GLU A 14 9.87 5.82 -11.44
N HIS A 15 8.86 5.27 -10.76
CA HIS A 15 7.65 6.01 -10.44
C HIS A 15 7.86 7.02 -9.31
N GLN A 16 8.80 6.79 -8.39
CA GLN A 16 9.20 7.83 -7.43
C GLN A 16 9.67 9.10 -8.15
N ALA A 17 10.46 8.96 -9.23
CA ALA A 17 10.93 10.07 -10.03
C ALA A 17 9.78 10.76 -10.81
N VAL A 18 8.86 9.98 -11.39
CA VAL A 18 7.69 10.52 -12.09
C VAL A 18 6.79 11.36 -11.17
N PHE A 19 6.57 10.90 -9.94
CA PHE A 19 5.73 11.60 -8.96
C PHE A 19 6.53 12.53 -8.03
N SER A 20 7.78 12.89 -8.38
CA SER A 20 8.68 13.67 -7.52
C SER A 20 8.22 15.09 -7.21
N GLU A 21 7.34 15.65 -8.02
CA GLU A 21 6.76 16.99 -7.83
C GLU A 21 5.22 16.95 -7.73
N HIS A 22 4.63 15.76 -7.82
CA HIS A 22 3.19 15.54 -7.90
C HIS A 22 2.77 14.46 -6.90
N PHE A 23 2.44 14.87 -5.68
CA PHE A 23 2.01 13.97 -4.60
C PHE A 23 0.51 14.09 -4.32
N ASP A 24 -0.20 14.87 -5.12
CA ASP A 24 -1.62 15.11 -4.93
C ASP A 24 -2.41 13.84 -5.28
N LEU A 25 -3.46 13.59 -4.50
CA LEU A 25 -4.32 12.41 -4.67
C LEU A 25 -5.41 12.67 -5.73
N ASP A 26 -5.04 13.41 -6.76
CA ASP A 26 -5.98 13.80 -7.80
C ASP A 26 -6.47 12.56 -8.54
N LYS A 27 -7.76 12.60 -8.87
CA LYS A 27 -8.39 11.55 -9.64
C LYS A 27 -8.08 11.76 -11.12
N ILE A 28 -7.63 10.69 -11.76
CA ILE A 28 -7.45 10.62 -13.20
C ILE A 28 -8.45 9.63 -13.79
N ASP A 29 -8.84 9.86 -15.04
CA ASP A 29 -9.59 8.89 -15.83
C ASP A 29 -8.60 7.86 -16.40
N TRP A 30 -8.56 6.67 -15.80
CA TRP A 30 -7.78 5.56 -16.32
C TRP A 30 -8.63 4.72 -17.27
N VAL A 31 -8.05 4.36 -18.42
CA VAL A 31 -8.69 3.52 -19.43
C VAL A 31 -8.07 2.12 -19.36
N ASP A 32 -8.89 1.10 -19.14
CA ASP A 32 -8.44 -0.29 -19.23
C ASP A 32 -8.10 -0.64 -20.68
N GLU A 33 -6.83 -0.95 -20.95
CA GLU A 33 -6.32 -1.19 -22.31
C GLU A 33 -6.99 -2.38 -23.01
N ARG A 34 -7.58 -3.32 -22.25
CA ARG A 34 -8.22 -4.51 -22.79
C ARG A 34 -9.71 -4.30 -23.05
N THR A 35 -10.41 -3.57 -22.18
CA THR A 35 -11.87 -3.40 -22.27
C THR A 35 -12.32 -2.04 -22.80
N GLY A 36 -11.46 -1.03 -22.75
CA GLY A 36 -11.81 0.37 -23.02
C GLY A 36 -12.66 1.02 -21.92
N GLU A 37 -12.86 0.34 -20.78
CA GLU A 37 -13.62 0.89 -19.65
C GLU A 37 -12.86 2.05 -19.01
N VAL A 38 -13.55 3.16 -18.74
CA VAL A 38 -12.98 4.34 -18.08
C VAL A 38 -13.35 4.33 -16.60
N LYS A 39 -12.35 4.44 -15.72
CA LYS A 39 -12.54 4.51 -14.26
C LYS A 39 -11.79 5.70 -13.67
N GLN A 40 -12.43 6.40 -12.76
CA GLN A 40 -11.75 7.40 -11.94
C GLN A 40 -10.93 6.73 -10.84
N VAL A 41 -9.62 6.94 -10.87
CA VAL A 41 -8.66 6.36 -9.92
C VAL A 41 -7.71 7.44 -9.40
N ILE A 42 -7.12 7.22 -8.22
CA ILE A 42 -6.00 8.05 -7.76
C ILE A 42 -4.74 7.53 -8.45
N GLY A 43 -4.10 8.36 -9.28
CA GLY A 43 -3.01 7.91 -10.18
C GLY A 43 -1.86 7.20 -9.45
N LEU A 44 -1.42 7.77 -8.33
CA LEU A 44 -0.34 7.21 -7.50
C LEU A 44 -0.73 5.86 -6.89
N GLN A 45 -1.94 5.74 -6.33
CA GLN A 45 -2.42 4.47 -5.78
C GLN A 45 -2.59 3.42 -6.87
N HIS A 46 -3.12 3.81 -8.03
CA HIS A 46 -3.37 2.93 -9.16
C HIS A 46 -2.06 2.34 -9.70
N VAL A 47 -1.06 3.18 -10.00
CA VAL A 47 0.23 2.70 -10.52
C VAL A 47 0.97 1.82 -9.50
N LEU A 48 0.81 2.11 -8.21
CA LEU A 48 1.32 1.24 -7.17
C LEU A 48 0.68 -0.14 -7.26
N GLN A 49 -0.66 -0.21 -7.36
CA GLN A 49 -1.41 -1.46 -7.40
C GLN A 49 -1.20 -2.28 -8.66
N VAL A 50 -1.19 -1.64 -9.85
CA VAL A 50 -1.12 -2.36 -11.12
C VAL A 50 0.29 -2.65 -11.59
N HIS A 51 1.30 -1.94 -11.06
CA HIS A 51 2.70 -2.07 -11.47
C HIS A 51 3.66 -2.25 -10.29
N CYS A 52 3.82 -1.26 -9.39
CA CYS A 52 4.91 -1.29 -8.41
C CYS A 52 4.82 -2.49 -7.46
N SER A 53 3.61 -2.88 -7.07
CA SER A 53 3.33 -4.01 -6.18
C SER A 53 3.71 -5.37 -6.76
N LYS A 54 3.85 -5.46 -8.10
CA LYS A 54 4.16 -6.69 -8.84
C LYS A 54 5.66 -6.87 -9.07
N GLN A 55 6.46 -5.89 -8.70
CA GLN A 55 7.92 -5.97 -8.82
C GLN A 55 8.47 -7.03 -7.85
N PRO A 56 9.48 -7.83 -8.25
CA PRO A 56 9.96 -8.95 -7.45
C PRO A 56 10.45 -8.54 -6.06
N ASP A 57 11.05 -7.35 -5.94
CA ASP A 57 11.60 -6.83 -4.68
C ASP A 57 10.63 -5.89 -3.93
N TYR A 58 9.35 -5.85 -4.32
CA TYR A 58 8.39 -4.95 -3.68
C TYR A 58 8.18 -5.26 -2.20
N ILE A 59 8.20 -6.53 -1.81
CA ILE A 59 8.31 -6.98 -0.42
C ILE A 59 9.65 -7.70 -0.29
N ASN A 60 10.53 -7.18 0.57
CA ASN A 60 11.85 -7.75 0.80
C ASN A 60 12.23 -7.67 2.29
N ASP A 61 13.31 -8.36 2.65
CA ASP A 61 13.75 -8.53 4.05
C ASP A 61 14.26 -7.25 4.72
N ASN A 62 14.55 -6.20 3.94
CA ASN A 62 15.01 -4.92 4.49
C ASN A 62 13.86 -4.03 5.00
N LEU A 63 12.60 -4.43 4.74
CA LEU A 63 11.43 -3.67 5.18
C LEU A 63 11.15 -3.89 6.67
N SER A 64 10.79 -2.80 7.36
CA SER A 64 10.25 -2.90 8.71
C SER A 64 8.91 -3.64 8.69
N LEU A 65 8.51 -4.26 9.81
CA LEU A 65 7.20 -4.91 9.94
C LEU A 65 6.06 -3.97 9.51
N VAL A 66 6.13 -2.70 9.91
CA VAL A 66 5.13 -1.69 9.57
C VAL A 66 5.08 -1.45 8.07
N ASP A 67 6.23 -1.27 7.42
CA ASP A 67 6.29 -1.00 5.98
C ASP A 67 5.90 -2.23 5.16
N THR A 68 6.27 -3.44 5.60
CA THR A 68 5.83 -4.69 4.98
C THR A 68 4.31 -4.80 5.01
N VAL A 69 3.69 -4.63 6.19
CA VAL A 69 2.23 -4.70 6.32
C VAL A 69 1.56 -3.60 5.50
N PHE A 70 2.10 -2.38 5.54
CA PHE A 70 1.56 -1.28 4.76
C PHE A 70 1.61 -1.57 3.25
N ARG A 71 2.74 -2.06 2.73
CA ARG A 71 2.88 -2.44 1.32
C ARG A 71 1.93 -3.57 0.91
N ILE A 72 1.68 -4.55 1.78
CA ILE A 72 0.69 -5.62 1.55
C ILE A 72 -0.71 -5.02 1.40
N LEU A 73 -1.11 -4.11 2.31
CA LEU A 73 -2.40 -3.44 2.23
C LEU A 73 -2.49 -2.54 0.99
N LEU A 74 -1.43 -1.83 0.62
CA LEU A 74 -1.47 -1.03 -0.61
C LEU A 74 -1.66 -1.91 -1.86
N ALA A 75 -0.96 -3.05 -1.91
CA ALA A 75 -1.03 -4.01 -3.01
C ALA A 75 -2.40 -4.70 -3.12
N ASN A 76 -3.10 -4.93 -1.99
CA ASN A 76 -4.37 -5.65 -1.96
C ASN A 76 -5.61 -4.75 -2.15
N GLY A 77 -5.45 -3.52 -2.60
CA GLY A 77 -6.58 -2.60 -2.74
C GLY A 77 -6.93 -1.81 -1.48
N ASN A 78 -6.07 -1.82 -0.45
CA ASN A 78 -6.35 -1.32 0.90
C ASN A 78 -7.55 -2.04 1.55
N THR A 79 -7.70 -3.33 1.22
CA THR A 79 -8.73 -4.21 1.80
C THR A 79 -8.23 -4.73 3.14
N SER A 80 -9.12 -4.80 4.14
CA SER A 80 -8.75 -5.30 5.46
C SER A 80 -8.28 -6.76 5.40
N LEU A 81 -7.27 -7.07 6.22
CA LEU A 81 -6.77 -8.43 6.42
C LEU A 81 -6.62 -8.70 7.91
N THR A 82 -6.86 -9.94 8.29
CA THR A 82 -6.56 -10.44 9.64
C THR A 82 -5.05 -10.50 9.85
N CYS A 83 -4.60 -10.47 11.11
CA CYS A 83 -3.19 -10.63 11.44
C CYS A 83 -2.63 -12.00 10.99
N LYS A 84 -3.48 -13.02 10.86
CA LYS A 84 -3.10 -14.34 10.34
C LYS A 84 -2.83 -14.30 8.84
N GLU A 85 -3.68 -13.65 8.06
CA GLU A 85 -3.46 -13.46 6.63
C GLU A 85 -2.23 -12.60 6.35
N LEU A 86 -2.05 -11.52 7.11
CA LEU A 86 -0.84 -10.69 7.04
C LEU A 86 0.42 -11.50 7.37
N SER A 87 0.36 -12.40 8.35
CA SER A 87 1.47 -13.28 8.71
C SER A 87 1.83 -14.24 7.58
N ASN A 88 0.84 -14.87 6.94
CA ASN A 88 1.06 -15.76 5.80
C ASN A 88 1.77 -15.08 4.63
N ILE A 89 1.56 -13.77 4.44
CA ILE A 89 2.19 -13.01 3.35
C ILE A 89 3.53 -12.41 3.79
N SER A 90 3.63 -11.89 5.01
CA SER A 90 4.80 -11.13 5.48
C SER A 90 5.89 -11.97 6.15
N GLY A 91 5.57 -13.20 6.57
CA GLY A 91 6.47 -14.05 7.35
C GLY A 91 6.62 -13.64 8.83
N TYR A 92 6.05 -12.52 9.27
CA TYR A 92 6.06 -12.13 10.68
C TYR A 92 5.02 -12.90 11.50
N PRO A 93 5.30 -13.24 12.77
CA PRO A 93 4.31 -13.89 13.63
C PRO A 93 3.02 -13.04 13.80
N PRO A 94 1.81 -13.63 13.73
CA PRO A 94 0.55 -12.89 13.86
C PRO A 94 0.47 -12.04 15.13
N GLU A 95 0.99 -12.55 16.26
CA GLU A 95 0.95 -11.87 17.56
C GLU A 95 1.86 -10.63 17.56
N LYS A 96 2.97 -10.68 16.82
CA LYS A 96 3.88 -9.54 16.65
C LYS A 96 3.22 -8.44 15.83
N ILE A 97 2.50 -8.82 14.77
CA ILE A 97 1.71 -7.89 13.94
C ILE A 97 0.62 -7.23 14.80
N LEU A 98 -0.19 -8.04 15.48
CA LEU A 98 -1.27 -7.57 16.35
C LEU A 98 -0.75 -6.61 17.42
N ARG A 99 0.29 -7.00 18.17
CA ARG A 99 0.88 -6.16 19.23
C ARG A 99 1.40 -4.83 18.69
N THR A 100 1.98 -4.82 17.49
CA THR A 100 2.53 -3.61 16.88
C THR A 100 1.42 -2.66 16.42
N LEU A 101 0.37 -3.18 15.80
CA LEU A 101 -0.70 -2.37 15.19
C LEU A 101 -1.84 -2.01 16.14
N SER A 102 -2.05 -2.79 17.22
CA SER A 102 -3.05 -2.51 18.26
C SER A 102 -2.51 -1.67 19.42
N GLY A 103 -1.25 -1.20 19.33
CA GLY A 103 -0.65 -0.31 20.32
C GLY A 103 -1.27 1.10 20.31
N LYS A 104 -0.81 1.96 21.23
CA LYS A 104 -1.25 3.37 21.31
C LYS A 104 -0.86 4.20 20.08
N ARG A 105 0.21 3.81 19.38
CA ARG A 105 0.74 4.54 18.23
C ARG A 105 0.08 4.05 16.94
N VAL A 106 -0.51 4.97 16.19
CA VAL A 106 -1.00 4.71 14.84
C VAL A 106 0.16 4.86 13.87
N TYR A 107 0.52 3.78 13.17
CA TYR A 107 1.56 3.78 12.15
C TYR A 107 0.95 3.90 10.76
N LYS A 108 1.43 4.85 9.94
CA LYS A 108 1.03 5.00 8.52
C LYS A 108 -0.50 5.08 8.31
N GLY A 109 -1.25 5.50 9.33
CA GLY A 109 -2.72 5.52 9.31
C GLY A 109 -3.42 4.18 9.52
N ILE A 110 -2.69 3.07 9.67
CA ILE A 110 -3.24 1.73 9.86
C ILE A 110 -3.96 1.64 11.20
N ARG A 111 -5.21 1.16 11.18
CA ARG A 111 -6.04 0.92 12.36
C ARG A 111 -6.82 -0.38 12.18
N PRO A 112 -7.23 -1.05 13.28
CA PRO A 112 -8.20 -2.13 13.19
C PRO A 112 -9.45 -1.66 12.44
N ALA A 113 -9.91 -2.46 11.48
CA ALA A 113 -11.18 -2.20 10.81
C ALA A 113 -12.33 -2.31 11.82
N PRO A 114 -13.44 -1.55 11.64
CA PRO A 114 -14.65 -1.73 12.42
C PRO A 114 -15.10 -3.20 12.39
N ILE A 115 -15.68 -3.65 13.50
CA ILE A 115 -16.42 -4.92 13.51
C ILE A 115 -17.80 -4.56 13.00
N ASP A 116 -18.10 -4.94 11.76
CA ASP A 116 -19.47 -4.90 11.24
C ASP A 116 -20.34 -5.99 11.89
#